data_AF-A0A2G6LAV6-F1
#
_entry.id   AF-A0A2G6LAV6-F1
#
_cell.length_a   1.000
_cell.length_b   1.000
_cell.length_c   1.000
_cell.angle_alpha   90.00
_cell.angle_beta   90.00
_cell.angle_gamma   90.00
#
_symmetry.space_group_name_H-M   'P 1'
#
loop_
_entity.id
_entity.type
_entity.pdbx_description
1 polymer ?
#
loop_
_entity_poly.entity_id
_entity_poly.type
_entity_poly.pdbx_seq_one_letter_code
_entity_poly.pdbx_strand_id
1 'polypeptide(L)'
;MNSASEELGAEEWIDRNPEKFRDAKPLYAHTRGNDKRGQFDKIYQTSDGRIIIIEAKGGNGTLTGRKIGGENVQQGHPDYRKDVIKNYSKQFERAKKDPNVSPEDYAKMQETNEALQATLDPKNGDSPKFVVEYYVVRQTIDKNGNPGRITVHQFN
;
A
#
# COMPACT_ATOMS: atom_id res chain seq x y z
N MET A 1 2.92 16.70 12.57
CA MET A 1 2.32 15.81 13.60
C MET A 1 1.52 14.66 12.98
N ASN A 2 0.79 14.86 11.88
CA ASN A 2 -0.09 13.81 11.30
C ASN A 2 0.63 12.52 10.84
N SER A 3 1.81 12.63 10.24
CA SER A 3 2.54 11.45 9.73
C SER A 3 3.02 10.50 10.83
N ALA A 4 3.44 11.04 11.99
CA ALA A 4 3.91 10.23 13.10
C ALA A 4 2.74 9.45 13.74
N SER A 5 1.57 10.08 13.89
CA SER A 5 0.37 9.39 14.38
C SER A 5 -0.16 8.35 13.40
N GLU A 6 -0.02 8.61 12.10
CA GLU A 6 -0.42 7.69 11.03
C GLU A 6 0.41 6.42 11.09
N GLU A 7 1.73 6.57 11.12
CA GLU A 7 2.67 5.47 11.22
C GLU A 7 2.47 4.67 12.50
N LEU A 8 2.35 5.33 13.66
CA LEU A 8 2.07 4.68 14.95
C LEU A 8 0.78 3.85 14.91
N GLY A 9 -0.30 4.38 14.33
CA GLY A 9 -1.57 3.66 14.23
C GLY A 9 -1.46 2.40 13.37
N ALA A 10 -0.70 2.45 12.27
CA ALA A 10 -0.47 1.29 11.42
C ALA A 10 0.37 0.23 12.14
N GLU A 11 1.47 0.62 12.80
CA GLU A 11 2.32 -0.30 13.56
C GLU A 11 1.56 -0.95 14.72
N GLU A 12 0.82 -0.16 15.50
CA GLU A 12 0.02 -0.68 16.61
C GLU A 12 -1.08 -1.65 16.13
N TRP A 13 -1.64 -1.42 14.93
CA TRP A 13 -2.57 -2.38 14.34
C TRP A 13 -1.88 -3.70 13.94
N ILE A 14 -0.69 -3.63 13.32
CA ILE A 14 0.10 -4.81 12.96
C ILE A 14 0.43 -5.63 14.23
N ASP A 15 0.93 -4.97 15.28
CA ASP A 15 1.30 -5.60 16.56
C ASP A 15 0.11 -6.29 17.26
N ARG A 16 -1.10 -5.74 17.10
CA ARG A 16 -2.34 -6.29 17.67
C ARG A 16 -2.92 -7.47 16.88
N ASN A 17 -2.44 -7.72 15.66
CA ASN A 17 -2.95 -8.77 14.77
C ASN A 17 -1.82 -9.70 14.32
N PRO A 18 -1.00 -10.25 15.26
CA PRO A 18 0.19 -11.02 14.91
C PRO A 18 -0.15 -12.24 14.05
N GLU A 19 -1.33 -12.84 14.22
CA GLU A 19 -1.79 -13.96 13.39
C GLU A 19 -1.96 -13.62 11.90
N LYS A 20 -2.29 -12.36 11.59
CA LYS A 20 -2.44 -11.87 10.21
C LYS A 20 -1.08 -11.59 9.55
N PHE A 21 -0.08 -11.21 10.35
CA PHE A 21 1.25 -10.78 9.89
C PHE A 21 2.39 -11.76 10.19
N ARG A 22 2.11 -12.89 10.87
CA ARG A 22 3.11 -13.84 11.40
C ARG A 22 4.13 -14.31 10.36
N ASP A 23 3.72 -14.48 9.13
CA ASP A 23 4.53 -14.94 8.00
C ASP A 23 4.67 -13.85 6.90
N ALA A 24 4.25 -12.63 7.21
CA ALA A 24 4.21 -11.53 6.27
C ALA A 24 5.58 -10.84 6.20
N LYS A 25 6.21 -10.85 5.03
CA LYS A 25 7.40 -10.03 4.76
C LYS A 25 6.99 -8.64 4.29
N PRO A 26 7.61 -7.55 4.78
CA PRO A 26 7.41 -6.23 4.22
C PRO A 26 7.99 -6.15 2.81
N LEU A 27 7.25 -5.50 1.90
CA LEU A 27 7.71 -5.17 0.55
C LEU A 27 8.03 -3.67 0.46
N TYR A 28 8.83 -3.31 -0.54
CA TYR A 28 9.28 -1.94 -0.73
C TYR A 28 8.18 -1.07 -1.32
N ALA A 29 7.49 -0.34 -0.45
CA ALA A 29 6.36 0.50 -0.84
C ALA A 29 6.76 1.73 -1.67
N HIS A 30 8.05 2.09 -1.74
CA HIS A 30 8.46 3.28 -2.47
C HIS A 30 8.55 3.06 -3.98
N THR A 31 8.01 4.02 -4.73
CA THR A 31 8.21 4.10 -6.18
C THR A 31 9.37 5.04 -6.51
N ARG A 32 9.82 5.01 -7.78
CA ARG A 32 10.90 5.88 -8.25
C ARG A 32 10.57 7.36 -8.03
N GLY A 33 11.48 8.07 -7.36
CA GLY A 33 11.38 9.51 -7.06
C GLY A 33 10.72 9.80 -5.70
N ASN A 34 10.71 11.08 -5.32
CA ASN A 34 10.28 11.50 -3.98
C ASN A 34 8.77 11.80 -3.86
N ASP A 35 7.98 11.56 -4.91
CA ASP A 35 6.55 11.82 -4.87
C ASP A 35 5.79 10.64 -4.27
N LYS A 36 5.22 10.85 -3.08
CA LYS A 36 4.35 9.86 -2.40
C LYS A 36 3.02 9.63 -3.14
N ARG A 37 2.64 10.48 -4.11
CA ARG A 37 1.39 10.32 -4.86
C ARG A 37 1.46 9.07 -5.72
N GLY A 38 0.65 8.07 -5.36
CA GLY A 38 0.56 6.80 -6.11
C GLY A 38 1.50 5.73 -5.60
N GLN A 39 1.83 5.82 -4.33
CA GLN A 39 2.44 4.77 -3.53
C GLN A 39 1.40 4.34 -2.49
N PHE A 40 1.48 3.10 -2.04
CA PHE A 40 0.82 2.65 -0.81
C PHE A 40 1.71 3.01 0.38
N ASP A 41 1.14 3.15 1.59
CA ASP A 41 1.96 3.47 2.77
C ASP A 41 2.76 2.25 3.24
N LYS A 42 2.12 1.07 3.32
CA LYS A 42 2.81 -0.21 3.61
C LYS A 42 2.26 -1.34 2.75
N ILE A 43 3.14 -2.27 2.40
CA ILE A 43 2.82 -3.46 1.61
C ILE A 43 3.48 -4.66 2.29
N TYR A 44 2.75 -5.75 2.48
CA TYR A 44 3.28 -7.00 2.95
C TYR A 44 2.87 -8.15 2.04
N GLN A 45 3.73 -9.16 1.94
CA GLN A 45 3.43 -10.42 1.28
C GLN A 45 3.51 -11.56 2.29
N THR A 46 2.45 -12.34 2.38
CA THR A 46 2.39 -13.56 3.21
C THR A 46 2.85 -14.78 2.43
N SER A 47 3.23 -15.84 3.12
CA SER A 47 3.71 -17.08 2.50
C SER A 47 2.60 -17.84 1.76
N ASP A 48 1.34 -17.64 2.16
CA ASP A 48 0.15 -18.22 1.54
C ASP A 48 -0.32 -17.49 0.27
N GLY A 49 0.35 -16.41 -0.12
CA GLY A 49 0.04 -15.67 -1.36
C GLY A 49 -0.94 -14.52 -1.20
N ARG A 50 -1.18 -14.00 0.01
CA ARG A 50 -1.89 -12.72 0.19
C ARG A 50 -0.94 -11.53 0.13
N ILE A 51 -1.39 -10.45 -0.49
CA ILE A 51 -0.79 -9.12 -0.43
C ILE A 51 -1.64 -8.25 0.48
N ILE A 52 -1.04 -7.78 1.57
CA ILE A 52 -1.70 -6.88 2.53
C ILE A 52 -1.23 -5.46 2.23
N ILE A 53 -2.18 -4.57 1.94
CA ILE A 53 -1.92 -3.15 1.70
C ILE A 53 -2.50 -2.36 2.87
N ILE A 54 -1.72 -1.45 3.42
CA ILE A 54 -2.13 -0.57 4.52
C ILE A 54 -1.97 0.88 4.08
N GLU A 55 -3.03 1.65 4.25
CA GLU A 55 -3.06 3.11 4.15
C GLU A 55 -3.26 3.69 5.53
N ALA A 56 -2.27 4.43 6.02
CA ALA A 56 -2.32 5.07 7.32
C ALA A 56 -2.95 6.46 7.19
N LYS A 57 -3.90 6.78 8.07
CA LYS A 57 -4.58 8.09 8.09
C LYS A 57 -4.70 8.62 9.52
N GLY A 58 -4.57 9.94 9.66
CA GLY A 58 -5.01 10.61 10.88
C GLY A 58 -6.51 10.37 11.09
N GLY A 59 -6.98 10.50 12.34
CA GLY A 59 -8.37 10.21 12.72
C GLY A 59 -9.41 10.91 11.83
N ASN A 60 -9.13 12.16 11.44
CA ASN A 60 -9.96 12.96 10.54
C ASN A 60 -9.38 13.10 9.12
N GLY A 61 -8.39 12.30 8.76
CA GLY A 61 -7.71 12.38 7.45
C GLY A 61 -8.61 11.93 6.30
N THR A 62 -8.74 12.74 5.26
CA THR A 62 -9.52 12.35 4.07
C THR A 62 -8.80 11.26 3.27
N LEU A 63 -9.55 10.33 2.69
CA LEU A 63 -9.00 9.40 1.70
C LEU A 63 -8.64 10.16 0.43
N THR A 64 -7.46 9.86 -0.12
CA THR A 64 -7.04 10.49 -1.36
C THR A 64 -7.88 9.96 -2.53
N GLY A 65 -8.34 10.87 -3.39
CA GLY A 65 -9.02 10.53 -4.63
C GLY A 65 -8.07 10.57 -5.84
N ARG A 66 -8.39 9.80 -6.88
CA ARG A 66 -7.76 9.84 -8.20
C ARG A 66 -8.84 9.94 -9.27
N LYS A 67 -8.55 10.70 -10.33
CA LYS A 67 -9.41 10.75 -11.52
C LYS A 67 -9.03 9.62 -12.47
N ILE A 68 -9.89 8.63 -12.63
CA ILE A 68 -9.73 7.49 -13.53
C ILE A 68 -10.90 7.47 -14.50
N GLY A 69 -10.64 7.49 -15.82
CA GLY A 69 -11.70 7.43 -16.83
C GLY A 69 -12.69 8.60 -16.81
N GLY A 70 -12.38 9.70 -16.11
CA GLY A 70 -13.30 10.83 -15.93
C GLY A 70 -13.96 10.89 -14.54
N GLU A 71 -13.92 9.79 -13.78
CA GLU A 71 -14.55 9.66 -12.47
C GLU A 71 -13.55 9.80 -11.33
N ASN A 72 -13.99 10.31 -10.19
CA ASN A 72 -13.19 10.39 -8.98
C ASN A 72 -13.35 9.10 -8.18
N VAL A 73 -12.32 8.25 -8.15
CA VAL A 73 -12.27 7.06 -7.30
C VAL A 73 -11.42 7.32 -6.07
N GLN A 74 -11.81 6.77 -4.93
CA GLN A 74 -11.08 6.94 -3.67
C GLN A 74 -10.20 5.73 -3.35
N GLN A 75 -9.19 5.94 -2.48
CA GLN A 75 -8.45 4.86 -1.83
C GLN A 75 -9.41 3.80 -1.27
N GLY A 76 -9.06 2.53 -1.45
CA GLY A 76 -9.92 1.39 -1.13
C GLY A 76 -10.80 0.91 -2.29
N HIS A 77 -11.05 1.71 -3.33
CA HIS A 77 -11.78 1.24 -4.51
C HIS A 77 -10.91 0.29 -5.37
N PRO A 78 -11.44 -0.81 -5.95
CA PRO A 78 -10.68 -1.72 -6.80
C PRO A 78 -9.97 -1.02 -7.98
N ASP A 79 -10.63 -0.06 -8.64
CA ASP A 79 -10.02 0.68 -9.75
C ASP A 79 -8.88 1.60 -9.30
N TYR A 80 -9.00 2.21 -8.11
CA TYR A 80 -7.92 2.98 -7.52
C TYR A 80 -6.70 2.08 -7.29
N ARG A 81 -6.91 0.90 -6.69
CA ARG A 81 -5.87 -0.09 -6.45
C ARG A 81 -5.20 -0.52 -7.76
N LYS A 82 -5.99 -0.88 -8.78
CA LYS A 82 -5.47 -1.28 -10.11
C LYS A 82 -4.64 -0.16 -10.76
N ASP A 83 -5.04 1.11 -10.62
CA ASP A 83 -4.27 2.23 -11.16
C ASP A 83 -2.95 2.47 -10.41
N VAL A 84 -2.96 2.38 -9.08
CA VAL A 84 -1.72 2.48 -8.29
C VAL A 84 -0.76 1.35 -8.65
N ILE A 85 -1.24 0.10 -8.77
CA ILE A 85 -0.41 -1.05 -9.21
C ILE A 85 0.19 -0.80 -10.61
N LYS A 86 -0.59 -0.23 -11.55
CA LYS A 86 -0.06 0.19 -12.86
C LYS A 86 1.02 1.27 -12.73
N ASN A 87 0.91 2.17 -11.76
CA ASN A 87 1.95 3.16 -11.48
C ASN A 87 3.25 2.50 -11.00
N TYR A 88 3.20 1.50 -10.10
CA TYR A 88 4.40 0.75 -9.68
C TYR A 88 5.13 0.16 -10.89
N SER A 89 4.40 -0.48 -11.80
CA SER A 89 4.99 -1.03 -13.04
C SER A 89 5.64 0.06 -13.90
N LYS A 90 4.96 1.18 -14.12
CA LYS A 90 5.53 2.31 -14.88
C LYS A 90 6.80 2.86 -14.23
N GLN A 91 6.83 2.99 -12.91
CA GLN A 91 7.99 3.52 -12.19
C GLN A 91 9.14 2.53 -12.15
N PHE A 92 8.86 1.23 -12.04
CA PHE A 92 9.86 0.18 -12.19
C PHE A 92 10.53 0.20 -13.58
N GLU A 93 9.75 0.30 -14.66
CA GLU A 93 10.32 0.40 -16.02
C GLU A 93 11.17 1.65 -16.22
N ARG A 94 10.83 2.75 -15.53
CA ARG A 94 11.64 3.97 -15.54
C ARG A 94 12.92 3.84 -14.71
N ALA A 95 12.86 3.12 -13.59
CA ALA A 95 14.03 2.87 -12.73
C ALA A 95 15.15 2.12 -13.46
N LYS A 96 14.81 1.24 -14.42
CA LYS A 96 15.79 0.55 -15.29
C LYS A 96 16.78 1.46 -15.99
N LYS A 97 16.37 2.71 -16.26
CA LYS A 97 17.13 3.69 -17.04
C LYS A 97 17.62 4.86 -16.19
N ASP A 98 17.40 4.79 -14.88
CA ASP A 98 17.67 5.91 -13.97
C ASP A 98 18.98 5.67 -13.22
N PRO A 99 20.04 6.47 -13.49
CA PRO A 99 21.33 6.29 -12.83
C PRO A 99 21.29 6.63 -11.32
N ASN A 100 20.20 7.26 -10.83
CA ASN A 100 20.05 7.60 -9.42
C ASN A 100 19.38 6.49 -8.60
N VAL A 101 18.90 5.42 -9.24
CA VAL A 101 18.33 4.27 -8.54
C VAL A 101 19.45 3.27 -8.27
N SER A 102 19.65 2.95 -7.00
CA SER A 102 20.65 1.96 -6.61
C SER A 102 20.25 0.55 -7.09
N PRO A 103 21.20 -0.37 -7.34
CA PRO A 103 20.87 -1.76 -7.66
C PRO A 103 20.01 -2.45 -6.59
N GLU A 104 20.20 -2.08 -5.32
CA GLU A 104 19.42 -2.61 -4.20
C GLU A 104 17.96 -2.13 -4.25
N ASP A 105 17.73 -0.82 -4.43
CA ASP A 105 16.38 -0.27 -4.56
C ASP A 105 15.69 -0.80 -5.82
N TYR A 106 16.45 -0.96 -6.91
CA TYR A 106 15.93 -1.56 -8.13
C TYR A 106 15.42 -2.99 -7.89
N ALA A 107 16.19 -3.83 -7.19
CA ALA A 107 15.80 -5.19 -6.85
C ALA A 107 14.54 -5.23 -5.95
N LYS A 108 14.49 -4.37 -4.94
CA LYS A 108 13.32 -4.20 -4.05
C LYS A 108 12.06 -3.74 -4.80
N MET A 109 12.24 -2.80 -5.74
CA MET A 109 11.18 -2.34 -6.63
C MET A 109 10.71 -3.46 -7.57
N GLN A 110 11.62 -4.27 -8.09
CA GLN A 110 11.29 -5.43 -8.92
C GLN A 110 10.41 -6.41 -8.16
N GLU A 111 10.86 -6.85 -6.97
CA GLU A 111 10.13 -7.79 -6.12
C GLU A 111 8.71 -7.27 -5.80
N THR A 112 8.61 -5.99 -5.41
CA THR A 112 7.31 -5.38 -5.10
C THR A 112 6.42 -5.31 -6.34
N ASN A 113 6.97 -4.91 -7.49
CA ASN A 113 6.21 -4.85 -8.73
C ASN A 113 5.71 -6.24 -9.15
N GLU A 114 6.54 -7.27 -9.11
CA GLU A 114 6.15 -8.65 -9.43
C GLU A 114 5.03 -9.14 -8.51
N ALA A 115 5.16 -8.91 -7.20
CA ALA A 115 4.14 -9.28 -6.22
C ALA A 115 2.80 -8.55 -6.47
N LEU A 116 2.83 -7.25 -6.77
CA LEU A 116 1.63 -6.48 -7.07
C LEU A 116 1.00 -6.87 -8.43
N GLN A 117 1.79 -7.12 -9.47
CA GLN A 117 1.27 -7.57 -10.76
C GLN A 117 0.59 -8.94 -10.65
N ALA A 118 1.08 -9.82 -9.77
CA ALA A 118 0.49 -11.13 -9.50
C ALA A 118 -0.92 -11.07 -8.86
N THR A 119 -1.36 -9.88 -8.41
CA THR A 119 -2.71 -9.64 -7.89
C THR A 119 -3.71 -9.18 -8.96
N LEU A 120 -3.23 -8.86 -10.17
CA LEU A 120 -4.10 -8.47 -11.27
C LEU A 120 -4.59 -9.70 -12.02
N ASP A 121 -5.79 -9.58 -12.60
CA ASP A 121 -6.37 -10.61 -13.45
C ASP A 121 -5.42 -10.91 -14.62
N PRO A 122 -4.95 -12.16 -14.76
CA PRO A 122 -4.10 -12.53 -15.88
C PRO A 122 -4.90 -12.45 -17.19
N LYS A 123 -4.21 -12.10 -18.29
CA LYS A 123 -4.84 -11.84 -19.60
C LYS A 123 -5.55 -13.06 -20.21
N ASN A 124 -5.28 -14.26 -19.71
CA ASN A 124 -5.85 -15.52 -20.17
C ASN A 124 -7.14 -15.92 -19.45
N GLY A 125 -7.63 -15.12 -18.49
CA GLY A 125 -8.87 -15.39 -17.77
C GLY A 125 -8.72 -16.30 -16.55
N ASP A 126 -7.49 -16.68 -16.18
CA ASP A 126 -7.23 -17.36 -14.90
C ASP A 126 -7.51 -16.44 -13.71
N SER A 127 -7.57 -17.01 -12.50
CA SER A 127 -7.63 -16.20 -11.27
C SER A 127 -6.26 -15.56 -10.98
N PRO A 128 -6.24 -14.38 -10.33
CA PRO A 128 -5.00 -13.81 -9.81
C PRO A 128 -4.23 -14.81 -8.95
N LYS A 129 -2.89 -14.79 -9.07
CA LYS A 129 -2.02 -15.66 -8.27
C LYS A 129 -2.07 -15.27 -6.79
N PHE A 130 -2.21 -13.97 -6.51
CA PHE A 130 -2.28 -13.44 -5.15
C PHE A 130 -3.58 -12.67 -4.90
N VAL A 131 -4.08 -12.76 -3.67
CA VAL A 131 -5.28 -12.04 -3.21
C VAL A 131 -4.86 -10.78 -2.47
N VAL A 132 -5.59 -9.67 -2.68
CA VAL A 132 -5.32 -8.42 -1.95
C VAL A 132 -6.25 -8.28 -0.75
N GLU A 133 -5.69 -8.01 0.42
CA GLU A 133 -6.40 -7.45 1.55
C GLU A 133 -6.01 -5.96 1.70
N TYR A 134 -6.95 -5.04 1.50
CA TYR A 134 -6.68 -3.60 1.53
C TYR A 134 -7.28 -2.98 2.78
N TYR A 135 -6.45 -2.34 3.61
CA TYR A 135 -6.86 -1.73 4.87
C TYR A 135 -6.55 -0.24 4.90
N VAL A 136 -7.50 0.53 5.40
CA VAL A 136 -7.25 1.89 5.88
C VAL A 136 -7.24 1.84 7.40
N VAL A 137 -6.14 2.26 8.01
CA VAL A 137 -5.95 2.34 9.46
C VAL A 137 -5.95 3.80 9.89
N ARG A 138 -6.84 4.14 10.82
CA ARG A 138 -7.05 5.51 11.30
C ARG A 138 -6.69 5.63 12.77
N GLN A 139 -5.79 6.55 13.11
CA GLN A 139 -5.41 6.86 14.49
C GLN A 139 -5.87 8.27 14.87
N THR A 140 -6.75 8.38 15.87
CA THR A 140 -7.07 9.69 16.46
C THR A 140 -5.96 10.12 17.43
N ILE A 141 -5.78 11.43 17.61
CA ILE A 141 -4.93 12.00 18.67
C ILE A 141 -5.85 12.70 19.67
N ASP A 142 -5.62 12.52 20.96
CA ASP A 142 -6.38 13.22 22.00
C ASP A 142 -5.95 14.70 22.14
N LYS A 143 -6.65 15.46 22.99
CA LYS A 143 -6.38 16.88 23.24
C LYS A 143 -4.99 17.16 23.84
N ASN A 144 -4.33 16.16 24.40
CA ASN A 144 -3.02 16.25 25.03
C ASN A 144 -1.88 15.80 24.08
N GLY A 145 -2.22 15.36 22.85
CA GLY A 145 -1.24 14.87 21.88
C GLY A 145 -0.96 13.37 21.96
N ASN A 146 -1.69 12.60 22.78
CA ASN A 146 -1.49 11.16 22.91
C ASN A 146 -2.27 10.37 21.85
N PRO A 147 -1.77 9.19 21.43
CA PRO A 147 -2.54 8.26 20.61
C PRO A 147 -3.87 7.89 21.29
N GLY A 148 -4.97 8.10 20.58
CA GLY A 148 -6.32 7.70 20.98
C GLY A 148 -6.79 6.41 20.29
N ARG A 149 -8.00 6.41 19.72
CA ARG A 149 -8.62 5.24 19.10
C ARG A 149 -8.01 4.90 17.74
N ILE A 150 -7.76 3.61 17.52
CA ILE A 150 -7.53 3.01 16.20
C ILE A 150 -8.85 2.54 15.60
N THR A 151 -9.09 2.85 14.32
CA THR A 151 -10.19 2.29 13.54
C THR A 151 -9.65 1.73 12.24
N VAL A 152 -10.06 0.51 11.91
CA VAL A 152 -9.60 -0.18 10.70
C VAL A 152 -10.79 -0.43 9.79
N HIS A 153 -10.64 -0.09 8.52
CA HIS A 153 -11.61 -0.39 7.49
C HIS A 153 -10.97 -1.25 6.41
N GLN A 154 -11.54 -2.43 6.17
CA GLN A 154 -11.13 -3.32 5.10
C GLN A 154 -11.96 -3.05 3.85
N PHE A 155 -11.31 -2.95 2.71
CA PHE A 155 -11.94 -2.89 1.40
C PHE A 155 -11.75 -4.23 0.68
N ASN A 156 -12.80 -4.67 0.00
CA ASN A 156 -12.80 -5.86 -0.86
C ASN A 156 -12.52 -5.44 -2.32
#